data_AF-A0A8H6V6M3-F1
#
_entry.id   AF-A0A8H6V6M3-F1
#
_cell.length_a   1.000
_cell.length_b   1.000
_cell.length_c   1.000
_cell.angle_alpha   90.00
_cell.angle_beta   90.00
_cell.angle_gamma   90.00
#
_symmetry.space_group_name_H-M   'P 1'
#
loop_
_entity.id
_entity.type
_entity.pdbx_description
1 polymer ?
#
loop_
_entity_poly.entity_id
_entity_poly.type
_entity_poly.pdbx_seq_one_letter_code
_entity_poly.pdbx_strand_id
1 'polypeptide(L)'
;MYSASAYEEAVFEPSPGIRATSSDNSSLLLSSTETDMSRYSPGYAVGEASRVTYIPEQSSYTSLFRSDSEIPPFFVPYRWWEDEATTVLWAFDVQEIKRVIRYGLFRDPNLPRNSLQSRNATTIDTFLLSLLEPHERFLLSNLSHVQKVEEILRRSTMSSPPSVSWSWFPSQKDRDLDPRALARDIDAESHLHFKRISFEELVRYSLGYPATSVDWFLQQHTAFYIHLLNYLNAFPEEVARYTEVENVGGLAQVIRLYILLTDTLHSTSEAEALLPITGLDVPLVSSQTLAFEFIAGPIQNLFQDSPPSLTSILKVLSVLRVRFQQAYVHAREMNWARPFNTSVCFLDDLLASTSAVDFARTVTNIDEGQFSNLTPQSIAEESSVAIRLIEEWGLLSTAVWECCVALPHLVPYLQECAEALLATRNYHSFTAVLNGLQKYSITALTITNTNNGTSTVALNPVLPTNLVYLVNPFQNYAAYRRQFQEFPGIPFLSPHLREIKQHGEPALRQFFNNLQIRTR
;
A
#
# COMPACT_ATOMS: atom_id res chain seq x y z
N MET A 1 -50.61 -9.96 -26.88
CA MET A 1 -49.90 -10.55 -28.03
C MET A 1 -48.65 -11.20 -27.49
N TYR A 2 -48.68 -12.53 -27.44
CA TYR A 2 -47.56 -13.39 -27.09
C TYR A 2 -46.53 -13.39 -28.22
N SER A 3 -45.24 -13.38 -27.87
CA SER A 3 -44.26 -14.19 -28.58
C SER A 3 -43.10 -14.51 -27.64
N ALA A 4 -42.98 -15.80 -27.37
CA ALA A 4 -41.92 -16.45 -26.62
C ALA A 4 -41.06 -17.23 -27.62
N SER A 5 -39.73 -17.21 -27.44
CA SER A 5 -38.78 -18.27 -27.80
C SER A 5 -37.36 -17.78 -27.48
N ALA A 6 -36.38 -18.58 -27.10
CA ALA A 6 -36.35 -19.96 -26.64
C ALA A 6 -35.04 -20.11 -25.86
N TYR A 7 -35.11 -20.85 -24.75
CA TYR A 7 -33.95 -21.39 -24.06
C TYR A 7 -33.28 -22.42 -24.97
N GLU A 8 -31.97 -22.31 -25.16
CA GLU A 8 -31.14 -23.44 -25.56
C GLU A 8 -30.27 -23.85 -24.36
N GLU A 9 -30.54 -25.08 -23.94
CA GLU A 9 -30.04 -25.77 -22.77
C GLU A 9 -28.73 -26.45 -23.16
N ALA A 10 -27.60 -25.91 -22.72
CA ALA A 10 -26.30 -26.56 -22.92
C ALA A 10 -26.08 -27.59 -21.80
N VAL A 11 -26.27 -28.85 -22.17
CA VAL A 11 -25.99 -30.06 -21.39
C VAL A 11 -24.51 -30.09 -20.96
N PHE A 12 -24.27 -30.10 -19.65
CA PHE A 12 -22.94 -30.29 -19.08
C PHE A 12 -22.72 -31.79 -18.84
N GLU A 13 -21.93 -32.44 -19.70
CA GLU A 13 -21.47 -33.81 -19.49
C GLU A 13 -20.31 -33.85 -18.49
N PRO A 14 -20.41 -34.59 -17.37
CA PRO A 14 -19.28 -34.78 -16.45
C PRO A 14 -18.42 -35.95 -16.94
N SER A 15 -17.17 -35.68 -17.28
CA SER A 15 -16.17 -36.74 -17.50
C SER A 15 -15.57 -37.25 -16.18
N PRO A 16 -15.15 -38.52 -16.13
CA PRO A 16 -15.29 -39.38 -14.96
C PRO A 16 -14.08 -39.35 -14.02
N GLY A 17 -14.37 -39.65 -12.75
CA GLY A 17 -13.41 -39.63 -11.65
C GLY A 17 -12.25 -40.60 -11.80
N ILE A 18 -11.11 -40.21 -11.24
CA ILE A 18 -10.00 -41.10 -10.96
C ILE A 18 -9.73 -41.11 -9.45
N ARG A 19 -10.06 -42.28 -8.89
CA ARG A 19 -9.63 -42.92 -7.65
C ARG A 19 -8.55 -42.22 -6.83
N ALA A 20 -8.89 -41.99 -5.57
CA ALA A 20 -7.96 -42.03 -4.46
C ALA A 20 -7.31 -43.43 -4.35
N THR A 21 -5.99 -43.47 -4.28
CA THR A 21 -5.24 -44.57 -3.65
C THR A 21 -4.22 -43.96 -2.70
N SER A 22 -4.45 -44.20 -1.41
CA SER A 22 -3.48 -44.04 -0.34
C SER A 22 -2.39 -45.11 -0.44
N SER A 23 -1.12 -44.71 -0.30
CA SER A 23 -0.11 -45.57 0.34
C SER A 23 0.98 -44.72 0.96
N ASP A 24 1.22 -45.01 2.23
CA ASP A 24 2.16 -44.37 3.14
C ASP A 24 3.64 -44.46 2.73
N ASN A 25 4.40 -43.59 3.40
CA ASN A 25 5.82 -43.71 3.77
C ASN A 25 6.87 -43.60 2.66
N SER A 26 7.45 -42.41 2.54
CA SER A 26 8.89 -42.25 2.35
C SER A 26 9.35 -40.90 2.92
N SER A 27 10.16 -40.99 3.97
CA SER A 27 11.04 -39.95 4.47
C SER A 27 11.83 -39.30 3.34
N LEU A 28 11.65 -38.01 3.08
CA LEU A 28 12.50 -37.25 2.17
C LEU A 28 12.95 -35.95 2.83
N LEU A 29 14.27 -35.91 3.01
CA LEU A 29 15.10 -34.76 3.30
C LEU A 29 14.70 -33.56 2.43
N LEU A 30 14.51 -32.41 3.09
CA LEU A 30 14.48 -31.10 2.45
C LEU A 30 15.81 -30.84 1.76
N SER A 31 15.88 -31.17 0.46
CA SER A 31 16.89 -30.62 -0.44
C SER A 31 16.40 -29.26 -0.89
N SER A 32 17.08 -28.23 -0.39
CA SER A 32 17.11 -26.89 -0.96
C SER A 32 17.58 -26.95 -2.41
N THR A 33 16.64 -27.05 -3.34
CA THR A 33 16.91 -26.78 -4.75
C THR A 33 16.84 -25.28 -4.98
N GLU A 34 17.96 -24.61 -4.72
CA GLU A 34 18.32 -23.39 -5.46
C GLU A 34 18.26 -23.76 -6.94
N THR A 35 17.26 -23.25 -7.63
CA THR A 35 17.17 -23.44 -9.08
C THR A 35 18.13 -22.42 -9.68
N ASP A 36 19.35 -22.87 -9.95
CA ASP A 36 20.38 -22.13 -10.68
C ASP A 36 19.85 -21.80 -12.09
N MET A 37 19.39 -20.56 -12.27
CA MET A 37 18.81 -20.04 -13.51
C MET A 37 19.88 -19.73 -14.58
N SER A 38 21.16 -20.06 -14.34
CA SER A 38 22.24 -19.93 -15.33
C SER A 38 22.10 -20.84 -16.56
N ARG A 39 21.05 -21.68 -16.62
CA ARG A 39 20.85 -22.70 -17.67
C ARG A 39 19.60 -22.49 -18.53
N TYR A 40 19.13 -21.25 -18.71
CA TYR A 40 18.05 -20.97 -19.65
C TYR A 40 18.59 -20.43 -20.98
N SER A 41 18.63 -21.28 -22.02
CA SER A 41 18.85 -20.85 -23.41
C SER A 41 17.49 -20.74 -24.13
N PRO A 42 17.12 -19.59 -24.71
CA PRO A 42 15.96 -19.51 -25.59
C PRO A 42 16.30 -20.22 -26.91
N GLY A 43 15.53 -21.24 -27.27
CA GLY A 43 15.62 -21.88 -28.57
C GLY A 43 15.11 -20.96 -29.67
N TYR A 44 16.02 -20.24 -30.34
CA TYR A 44 15.72 -19.60 -31.61
C TYR A 44 15.70 -20.69 -32.70
N ALA A 45 14.50 -21.02 -33.19
CA ALA A 45 14.33 -21.84 -34.37
C ALA A 45 14.69 -21.02 -35.62
N VAL A 46 15.90 -21.20 -36.14
CA VAL A 46 16.27 -20.82 -37.51
C VAL A 46 17.01 -22.00 -38.14
N GLY A 47 16.62 -22.35 -39.36
CA GLY A 47 16.95 -23.58 -40.05
C GLY A 47 18.44 -23.87 -40.28
N GLU A 48 18.69 -25.14 -40.54
CA GLU A 48 19.97 -25.80 -40.84
C GLU A 48 21.00 -24.95 -41.58
N ALA A 49 22.13 -24.66 -40.94
CA ALA A 49 23.47 -25.01 -41.44
C ALA A 49 24.56 -24.70 -40.39
N SER A 50 25.53 -25.62 -40.28
CA SER A 50 26.83 -25.50 -39.60
C SER A 50 26.85 -25.52 -38.06
N ARG A 51 27.16 -26.72 -37.54
CA ARG A 51 27.62 -26.95 -36.17
C ARG A 51 28.90 -26.15 -35.88
N VAL A 52 28.75 -25.02 -35.19
CA VAL A 52 29.80 -24.51 -34.31
C VAL A 52 29.27 -24.70 -32.89
N THR A 53 29.94 -25.57 -32.14
CA THR A 53 29.66 -25.76 -30.71
C THR A 53 30.01 -24.47 -29.99
N TYR A 54 29.01 -23.62 -29.77
CA TYR A 54 29.15 -22.45 -28.91
C TYR A 54 29.27 -22.97 -27.47
N ILE A 55 30.50 -22.96 -26.94
CA ILE A 55 30.73 -23.12 -25.51
C ILE A 55 30.26 -21.80 -24.90
N PRO A 56 29.23 -21.78 -24.03
CA PRO A 56 28.89 -20.57 -23.31
C PRO A 56 30.07 -20.23 -22.41
N GLU A 57 30.77 -19.14 -22.68
CA GLU A 57 31.66 -18.55 -21.70
C GLU A 57 30.82 -18.28 -20.44
N GLN A 58 31.24 -18.85 -19.30
CA GLN A 58 30.67 -18.51 -18.01
C GLN A 58 31.10 -17.09 -17.67
N SER A 59 30.40 -16.10 -18.22
CA SER A 59 30.43 -14.73 -17.73
C SER A 59 29.79 -14.74 -16.34
N SER A 60 30.62 -14.63 -15.31
CA SER A 60 30.17 -14.38 -13.94
C SER A 60 29.64 -12.96 -13.86
N TYR A 61 28.37 -12.75 -14.21
CA TYR A 61 27.70 -11.46 -14.07
C TYR A 61 27.65 -11.07 -12.58
N THR A 62 28.14 -9.87 -12.26
CA THR A 62 28.03 -9.32 -10.91
C THR A 62 26.58 -8.84 -10.69
N SER A 63 26.00 -9.14 -9.53
CA SER A 63 24.65 -8.65 -9.18
C SER A 63 24.60 -7.12 -9.26
N LEU A 64 23.66 -6.59 -10.04
CA LEU A 64 23.49 -5.15 -10.25
C LEU A 64 23.09 -4.44 -8.94
N PHE A 65 22.23 -5.11 -8.18
CA PHE A 65 21.73 -4.61 -6.91
C PHE A 65 22.33 -5.38 -5.74
N ARG A 66 22.60 -4.66 -4.65
CA ARG A 66 22.92 -5.25 -3.35
C ARG A 66 21.89 -4.77 -2.35
N SER A 67 21.17 -5.69 -1.73
CA SER A 67 20.06 -5.40 -0.82
C SER A 67 20.42 -4.33 0.22
N ASP A 68 21.59 -4.43 0.86
CA ASP A 68 22.02 -3.46 1.89
C ASP A 68 22.37 -2.06 1.34
N SER A 69 22.51 -1.92 0.03
CA SER A 69 22.87 -0.67 -0.66
C SER A 69 21.69 -0.01 -1.39
N GLU A 70 20.49 -0.60 -1.35
CA GLU A 70 19.30 -0.04 -2.01
C GLU A 70 18.34 0.71 -1.06
N ILE A 71 18.73 0.86 0.21
CA ILE A 71 18.01 1.66 1.22
C ILE A 71 18.90 2.78 1.77
N PRO A 72 18.32 3.90 2.20
CA PRO A 72 19.07 4.96 2.86
C PRO A 72 19.78 4.41 4.10
N PRO A 73 21.03 4.84 4.36
CA PRO A 73 21.77 4.40 5.53
C PRO A 73 21.01 4.73 6.83
N PHE A 74 20.71 3.70 7.61
CA PHE A 74 19.92 3.81 8.82
C PHE A 74 20.76 3.46 10.05
N PHE A 75 21.37 4.47 10.65
CA PHE A 75 22.25 4.31 11.80
C PHE A 75 21.53 4.70 13.10
N VAL A 76 20.97 3.70 13.77
CA VAL A 76 20.47 3.84 15.15
C VAL A 76 21.49 3.26 16.14
N PRO A 77 21.88 4.00 17.19
CA PRO A 77 22.85 3.51 18.17
C PRO A 77 22.29 2.31 18.97
N TYR A 78 20.96 2.22 19.09
CA TYR A 78 20.27 1.18 19.82
C TYR A 78 18.87 0.96 19.23
N ARG A 79 18.52 -0.31 19.00
CA ARG A 79 17.21 -0.73 18.45
C ARG A 79 16.22 -0.96 19.59
N TRP A 80 15.80 0.13 20.23
CA TRP A 80 14.89 0.11 21.38
C TRP A 80 13.61 -0.71 21.15
N TRP A 81 13.12 -0.75 19.91
CA TRP A 81 11.93 -1.50 19.55
C TRP A 81 12.08 -3.02 19.68
N GLU A 82 13.29 -3.58 19.64
CA GLU A 82 13.49 -5.03 19.83
C GLU A 82 13.19 -5.43 21.30
N ASP A 83 13.56 -4.57 22.25
CA ASP A 83 13.32 -4.80 23.68
C ASP A 83 11.85 -4.51 24.05
N GLU A 84 11.25 -3.48 23.46
CA GLU A 84 9.81 -3.26 23.60
C GLU A 84 8.99 -4.38 22.97
N ALA A 85 9.40 -4.94 21.82
CA ALA A 85 8.74 -6.08 21.20
C ALA A 85 8.73 -7.29 22.14
N THR A 86 9.87 -7.55 22.79
CA THR A 86 9.97 -8.58 23.82
C THR A 86 8.99 -8.30 24.96
N THR A 87 8.95 -7.07 25.47
CA THR A 87 8.02 -6.68 26.55
C THR A 87 6.55 -6.89 26.15
N VAL A 88 6.16 -6.50 24.94
CA VAL A 88 4.80 -6.67 24.41
C VAL A 88 4.44 -8.15 24.25
N LEU A 89 5.36 -9.01 23.80
CA LEU A 89 5.12 -10.46 23.70
C LEU A 89 4.75 -11.10 25.06
N TRP A 90 5.20 -10.50 26.15
CA TRP A 90 4.87 -10.89 27.53
C TRP A 90 3.66 -10.15 28.13
N ALA A 91 3.16 -9.10 27.47
CA ALA A 91 1.96 -8.37 27.88
C ALA A 91 0.68 -9.21 27.69
N PHE A 92 -0.49 -8.66 28.04
CA PHE A 92 -1.78 -9.37 27.93
C PHE A 92 -2.64 -8.89 26.76
N ASP A 93 -2.25 -7.83 26.06
CA ASP A 93 -2.99 -7.33 24.92
C ASP A 93 -2.71 -8.17 23.66
N VAL A 94 -3.70 -8.97 23.29
CA VAL A 94 -3.63 -9.86 22.13
C VAL A 94 -3.45 -9.10 20.81
N GLN A 95 -4.06 -7.92 20.66
CA GLN A 95 -3.93 -7.15 19.42
C GLN A 95 -2.53 -6.55 19.28
N GLU A 96 -1.92 -6.13 20.38
CA GLU A 96 -0.53 -5.67 20.39
C GLU A 96 0.44 -6.80 20.08
N ILE A 97 0.28 -7.96 20.73
CA ILE A 97 1.13 -9.13 20.45
C ILE A 97 1.00 -9.56 18.98
N LYS A 98 -0.23 -9.60 18.45
CA LYS A 98 -0.48 -9.91 17.03
C LYS A 98 0.28 -8.96 16.10
N ARG A 99 0.29 -7.66 16.39
CA ARG A 99 1.04 -6.66 15.59
C ARG A 99 2.55 -6.88 15.69
N VAL A 100 3.07 -7.17 16.88
CA VAL A 100 4.51 -7.47 17.07
C VAL A 100 4.92 -8.70 16.25
N ILE A 101 4.13 -9.77 16.27
CA ILE A 101 4.38 -10.97 15.46
C ILE A 101 4.31 -10.64 13.96
N ARG A 102 3.30 -9.86 13.55
CA ARG A 102 3.06 -9.50 12.14
C ARG A 102 4.23 -8.76 11.51
N TYR A 103 4.70 -7.68 12.15
CA TYR A 103 5.82 -6.89 11.62
C TYR A 103 7.17 -7.55 11.91
N GLY A 104 7.26 -8.24 13.05
CA GLY A 104 8.42 -9.04 13.41
C GLY A 104 9.69 -8.25 13.66
N LEU A 105 9.65 -7.03 14.18
CA LEU A 105 10.81 -6.12 14.27
C LEU A 105 11.85 -6.57 15.33
N PHE A 106 12.50 -7.71 15.07
CA PHE A 106 13.47 -8.37 15.92
C PHE A 106 14.39 -9.26 15.06
N ARG A 107 15.60 -9.52 15.55
CA ARG A 107 16.61 -10.32 14.84
C ARG A 107 16.33 -11.81 14.86
N ASP A 108 15.91 -12.35 16.01
CA ASP A 108 15.65 -13.78 16.17
C ASP A 108 14.23 -14.13 15.69
N PRO A 109 14.05 -14.85 14.56
CA PRO A 109 12.73 -15.23 14.07
C PRO A 109 11.98 -16.18 15.04
N ASN A 110 12.68 -16.84 15.96
CA ASN A 110 12.07 -17.72 16.95
C ASN A 110 11.63 -17.00 18.23
N LEU A 111 11.93 -15.71 18.38
CA LEU A 111 11.58 -14.96 19.59
C LEU A 111 10.09 -15.07 19.98
N PRO A 112 9.11 -14.87 19.05
CA PRO A 112 7.70 -15.03 19.41
C PRO A 112 7.33 -16.45 19.78
N ARG A 113 7.87 -17.44 19.07
CA ARG A 113 7.64 -18.87 19.35
C ARG A 113 8.09 -19.21 20.77
N ASN A 114 9.33 -18.87 21.12
CA ASN A 114 9.91 -19.13 22.44
C ASN A 114 9.12 -18.42 23.54
N SER A 115 8.78 -17.14 23.30
CA SER A 115 7.99 -16.34 24.24
C SER A 115 6.62 -16.97 24.49
N LEU A 116 5.86 -17.29 23.44
CA LEU A 116 4.53 -17.87 23.56
C LEU A 116 4.54 -19.28 24.15
N GLN A 117 5.49 -20.14 23.78
CA GLN A 117 5.60 -21.49 24.34
C GLN A 117 5.84 -21.48 25.85
N SER A 118 6.54 -20.48 26.36
CA SER A 118 6.79 -20.31 27.80
C SER A 118 5.59 -19.77 28.59
N ARG A 119 4.52 -19.31 27.92
CA ARG A 119 3.30 -18.85 28.58
C ARG A 119 2.43 -20.01 29.02
N ASN A 120 1.58 -19.75 30.02
CA ASN A 120 0.62 -20.74 30.49
C ASN A 120 -0.43 -21.09 29.41
N ALA A 121 -1.02 -22.28 29.52
CA ALA A 121 -2.00 -22.78 28.55
C ALA A 121 -3.23 -21.86 28.43
N THR A 122 -3.73 -21.33 29.56
CA THR A 122 -4.92 -20.47 29.60
C THR A 122 -4.76 -19.18 28.79
N THR A 123 -3.59 -18.55 28.86
CA THR A 123 -3.27 -17.35 28.07
C THR A 123 -3.19 -17.68 26.59
N ILE A 124 -2.56 -18.80 26.22
CA ILE A 124 -2.49 -19.25 24.82
C ILE A 124 -3.88 -19.58 24.27
N ASP A 125 -4.73 -20.23 25.07
CA ASP A 125 -6.12 -20.52 24.70
C ASP A 125 -6.93 -19.25 24.47
N THR A 126 -6.79 -18.26 25.36
CA THR A 126 -7.48 -16.97 25.27
C THR A 126 -7.03 -16.18 24.04
N PHE A 127 -5.72 -16.17 23.76
CA PHE A 127 -5.16 -15.56 22.57
C PHE A 127 -5.74 -16.24 21.32
N LEU A 128 -5.58 -17.55 21.18
CA LEU A 128 -6.05 -18.26 20.00
C LEU A 128 -7.56 -18.11 19.80
N LEU A 129 -8.36 -18.13 20.88
CA LEU A 129 -9.81 -17.85 20.84
C LEU A 129 -10.15 -16.51 20.19
N SER A 130 -9.34 -15.47 20.43
CA SER A 130 -9.56 -14.14 19.84
C SER A 130 -9.21 -14.05 18.34
N LEU A 131 -8.47 -15.04 17.82
CA LEU A 131 -8.08 -15.14 16.40
C LEU A 131 -8.97 -16.09 15.60
N LEU A 132 -9.79 -16.90 16.27
CA LEU A 132 -10.64 -17.90 15.65
C LEU A 132 -12.03 -17.33 15.34
N GLU A 133 -12.56 -17.73 14.19
CA GLU A 133 -13.96 -17.46 13.87
C GLU A 133 -14.89 -18.29 14.79
N PRO A 134 -16.14 -17.86 15.04
CA PRO A 134 -17.05 -18.55 15.96
C PRO A 134 -17.24 -20.04 15.65
N HIS A 135 -17.24 -20.41 14.36
CA HIS A 135 -17.40 -21.78 13.92
C HIS A 135 -16.11 -22.61 14.06
N GLU A 136 -14.93 -22.02 14.21
CA GLU A 136 -13.65 -22.74 14.32
C GLU A 136 -13.28 -23.09 15.79
N ARG A 137 -14.03 -22.56 16.77
CA ARG A 137 -13.70 -22.68 18.20
C ARG A 137 -13.62 -24.13 18.70
N PHE A 138 -14.29 -25.06 18.04
CA PHE A 138 -14.21 -26.48 18.38
C PHE A 138 -12.81 -27.09 18.16
N LEU A 139 -11.97 -26.45 17.33
CA LEU A 139 -10.62 -26.94 17.03
C LEU A 139 -9.67 -26.83 18.23
N LEU A 140 -9.95 -25.92 19.18
CA LEU A 140 -9.07 -25.62 20.31
C LEU A 140 -8.79 -26.82 21.21
N SER A 141 -9.80 -27.67 21.46
CA SER A 141 -9.66 -28.83 22.33
C SER A 141 -8.75 -29.91 21.75
N ASN A 142 -8.55 -29.90 20.43
CA ASN A 142 -7.82 -30.93 19.71
C ASN A 142 -6.34 -30.59 19.50
N LEU A 143 -5.92 -29.37 19.85
CA LEU A 143 -4.56 -28.91 19.67
C LEU A 143 -3.76 -29.00 20.97
N SER A 144 -2.55 -29.55 20.88
CA SER A 144 -1.55 -29.43 21.95
C SER A 144 -1.11 -27.97 22.13
N HIS A 145 -0.48 -27.65 23.27
CA HIS A 145 0.03 -26.30 23.55
C HIS A 145 0.94 -25.78 22.42
N VAL A 146 1.86 -26.63 21.93
CA VAL A 146 2.78 -26.27 20.83
C VAL A 146 2.02 -25.98 19.54
N GLN A 147 1.03 -26.81 19.19
CA GLN A 147 0.22 -26.60 17.99
C GLN A 147 -0.61 -25.32 18.06
N LYS A 148 -1.13 -24.97 19.25
CA LYS A 148 -1.83 -23.70 19.47
C LYS A 148 -0.91 -22.51 19.24
N VAL A 149 0.33 -22.57 19.72
CA VAL A 149 1.33 -21.52 19.45
C VAL A 149 1.62 -21.39 17.95
N GLU A 150 1.87 -22.48 17.23
CA GLU A 150 2.10 -22.40 15.79
C GLU A 150 0.89 -21.83 15.04
N GLU A 151 -0.33 -22.14 15.47
CA GLU A 151 -1.54 -21.57 14.86
C GLU A 151 -1.69 -20.07 15.15
N ILE A 152 -1.33 -19.61 16.36
CA ILE A 152 -1.25 -18.18 16.69
C ILE A 152 -0.24 -17.47 15.77
N LEU A 153 0.96 -18.04 15.62
CA LEU A 153 2.00 -17.46 14.76
C LEU A 153 1.50 -17.37 13.31
N ARG A 154 0.98 -18.47 12.77
CA ARG A 154 0.46 -18.55 11.39
C ARG A 154 -0.64 -17.53 11.13
N ARG A 155 -1.58 -17.34 12.05
CA ARG A 155 -2.70 -16.39 11.92
C ARG A 155 -2.30 -14.93 12.18
N SER A 156 -1.20 -14.72 12.89
CA SER A 156 -0.67 -13.38 13.17
C SER A 156 0.19 -12.86 12.02
N THR A 157 0.88 -13.77 11.31
CA THR A 157 1.62 -13.47 10.08
C THR A 157 0.70 -13.32 8.86
N MET A 158 1.16 -12.57 7.86
CA MET A 158 0.53 -12.53 6.55
C MET A 158 1.07 -13.63 5.64
N SER A 159 0.20 -14.20 4.81
CA SER A 159 0.68 -14.99 3.66
C SER A 159 1.19 -14.02 2.60
N SER A 160 2.47 -14.09 2.29
CA SER A 160 3.01 -13.41 1.12
C SER A 160 2.48 -14.08 -0.16
N PRO A 161 2.22 -13.33 -1.23
CA PRO A 161 1.96 -13.91 -2.55
C PRO A 161 3.14 -14.79 -2.97
N PRO A 162 2.91 -15.87 -3.74
CA PRO A 162 4.01 -16.68 -4.25
C PRO A 162 4.92 -15.82 -5.14
N SER A 163 6.23 -16.08 -5.09
CA SER A 163 7.17 -15.48 -6.03
C SER A 163 6.88 -15.94 -7.46
N VAL A 164 6.99 -15.04 -8.43
CA VAL A 164 6.95 -15.38 -9.86
C VAL A 164 8.22 -14.91 -10.53
N SER A 165 8.58 -15.60 -11.60
CA SER A 165 9.65 -15.19 -12.50
C SER A 165 9.20 -14.04 -13.39
N TRP A 166 10.16 -13.19 -13.74
CA TRP A 166 10.02 -12.19 -14.78
C TRP A 166 9.58 -12.83 -16.10
N SER A 167 8.52 -12.29 -16.71
CA SER A 167 7.84 -12.90 -17.84
C SER A 167 7.97 -12.13 -19.15
N TRP A 168 8.40 -10.86 -19.08
CA TRP A 168 8.52 -9.97 -20.24
C TRP A 168 9.96 -9.91 -20.78
N PHE A 169 10.17 -10.08 -22.08
CA PHE A 169 11.50 -9.94 -22.70
C PHE A 169 11.39 -9.26 -24.06
N PRO A 170 12.43 -8.50 -24.48
CA PRO A 170 12.48 -7.92 -25.82
C PRO A 170 12.28 -8.99 -26.90
N SER A 171 11.29 -8.78 -27.77
CA SER A 171 11.00 -9.67 -28.90
C SER A 171 11.07 -8.93 -30.23
N GLN A 172 11.23 -9.68 -31.33
CA GLN A 172 11.21 -9.08 -32.68
C GLN A 172 9.87 -8.40 -33.01
N LYS A 173 8.77 -8.79 -32.36
CA LYS A 173 7.45 -8.16 -32.53
C LYS A 173 7.41 -6.76 -31.92
N ASP A 174 8.32 -6.48 -31.00
CA ASP A 174 8.38 -5.21 -30.29
C ASP A 174 9.18 -4.16 -31.06
N ARG A 175 9.80 -4.50 -32.20
CA ARG A 175 10.59 -3.57 -33.02
C ARG A 175 9.77 -2.39 -33.55
N ASP A 176 8.49 -2.61 -33.82
CA ASP A 176 7.57 -1.58 -34.33
C ASP A 176 6.84 -0.82 -33.20
N LEU A 177 7.08 -1.17 -31.93
CA LEU A 177 6.45 -0.49 -30.79
C LEU A 177 7.10 0.88 -30.54
N ASP A 178 6.24 1.86 -30.24
CA ASP A 178 6.62 3.17 -29.72
C ASP A 178 7.44 3.02 -28.41
N PRO A 179 8.58 3.71 -28.25
CA PRO A 179 9.37 3.73 -27.01
C PRO A 179 8.55 3.91 -25.74
N ARG A 180 7.46 4.69 -25.80
CA ARG A 180 6.55 4.90 -24.65
C ARG A 180 5.71 3.68 -24.31
N ALA A 181 5.34 2.88 -25.30
CA ALA A 181 4.63 1.63 -25.06
C ALA A 181 5.58 0.63 -24.40
N LEU A 182 6.80 0.52 -24.91
CA LEU A 182 7.83 -0.36 -24.34
C LEU A 182 8.15 0.00 -22.89
N ALA A 183 8.30 1.30 -22.59
CA ALA A 183 8.51 1.77 -21.23
C ALA A 183 7.39 1.35 -20.27
N ARG A 184 6.13 1.45 -20.72
CA ARG A 184 4.97 1.08 -19.91
C ARG A 184 4.89 -0.43 -19.66
N ASP A 185 5.29 -1.26 -20.62
CA ASP A 185 5.27 -2.70 -20.45
C ASP A 185 6.33 -3.17 -19.43
N ILE A 186 7.54 -2.58 -19.49
CA ILE A 186 8.60 -2.83 -18.50
C ILE A 186 8.19 -2.32 -17.10
N ASP A 187 7.60 -1.12 -17.03
CA ASP A 187 7.10 -0.56 -15.78
C ASP A 187 5.98 -1.42 -15.18
N ALA A 188 5.06 -1.92 -16.00
CA ALA A 188 3.98 -2.78 -15.56
C ALA A 188 4.49 -4.12 -15.00
N GLU A 189 5.51 -4.73 -15.62
CA GLU A 189 6.14 -5.94 -15.11
C GLU A 189 6.88 -5.66 -13.78
N SER A 190 7.64 -4.57 -13.72
CA SER A 190 8.32 -4.13 -12.47
C SER A 190 7.30 -3.91 -11.35
N HIS A 191 6.18 -3.24 -11.66
CA HIS A 191 5.08 -3.00 -10.74
C HIS A 191 4.44 -4.31 -10.27
N LEU A 192 4.23 -5.28 -11.19
CA LEU A 192 3.71 -6.61 -10.85
C LEU A 192 4.59 -7.32 -9.81
N HIS A 193 5.91 -7.24 -9.93
CA HIS A 193 6.83 -7.79 -8.94
C HIS A 193 6.79 -7.01 -7.62
N PHE A 194 6.75 -5.67 -7.68
CA PHE A 194 6.69 -4.83 -6.47
C PHE A 194 5.43 -5.11 -5.64
N LYS A 195 4.27 -5.33 -6.29
CA LYS A 195 3.00 -5.69 -5.63
C LYS A 195 3.06 -6.98 -4.81
N ARG A 196 4.07 -7.82 -5.02
CA ARG A 196 4.26 -9.08 -4.28
C ARG A 196 5.06 -8.91 -2.99
N ILE A 197 5.75 -7.78 -2.82
CA ILE A 197 6.44 -7.47 -1.58
C ILE A 197 5.39 -6.97 -0.57
N SER A 198 5.29 -7.64 0.57
CA SER A 198 4.38 -7.20 1.62
C SER A 198 4.88 -5.90 2.27
N PHE A 199 3.94 -5.09 2.76
CA PHE A 199 4.31 -3.87 3.49
C PHE A 199 5.13 -4.20 4.75
N GLU A 200 4.79 -5.29 5.44
CA GLU A 200 5.53 -5.78 6.61
C GLU A 200 6.99 -6.08 6.27
N GLU A 201 7.25 -6.77 5.16
CA GLU A 201 8.62 -7.04 4.71
C GLU A 201 9.36 -5.77 4.31
N LEU A 202 8.69 -4.80 3.68
CA LEU A 202 9.29 -3.51 3.38
C LEU A 202 9.66 -2.74 4.64
N VAL A 203 8.82 -2.77 5.69
CA VAL A 203 9.15 -2.15 6.98
C VAL A 203 10.37 -2.83 7.60
N ARG A 204 10.40 -4.17 7.64
CA ARG A 204 11.56 -4.92 8.13
C ARG A 204 12.83 -4.55 7.36
N TYR A 205 12.74 -4.57 6.04
CA TYR A 205 13.85 -4.25 5.15
C TYR A 205 14.36 -2.83 5.38
N SER A 206 13.45 -1.86 5.52
CA SER A 206 13.78 -0.44 5.79
C SER A 206 14.58 -0.26 7.09
N LEU A 207 14.40 -1.13 8.08
CA LEU A 207 15.12 -1.11 9.36
C LEU A 207 16.40 -1.98 9.36
N GLY A 208 16.78 -2.52 8.19
CA GLY A 208 17.97 -3.35 8.00
C GLY A 208 17.82 -4.78 8.49
N TYR A 209 16.62 -5.36 8.41
CA TYR A 209 16.42 -6.80 8.56
C TYR A 209 16.37 -7.49 7.18
N PRO A 210 16.77 -8.78 7.08
CA PRO A 210 16.63 -9.53 5.84
C PRO A 210 15.17 -9.62 5.38
N ALA A 211 14.95 -9.55 4.06
CA ALA A 211 13.63 -9.61 3.44
C ALA A 211 13.66 -10.36 2.11
N THR A 212 13.25 -11.63 2.12
CA THR A 212 13.35 -12.54 0.96
C THR A 212 12.59 -12.03 -0.26
N SER A 213 11.41 -11.44 -0.10
CA SER A 213 10.64 -10.89 -1.23
C SER A 213 11.32 -9.69 -1.88
N VAL A 214 12.06 -8.89 -1.11
CA VAL A 214 12.85 -7.77 -1.63
C VAL A 214 14.07 -8.30 -2.38
N ASP A 215 14.78 -9.27 -1.80
CA ASP A 215 15.91 -9.90 -2.48
C ASP A 215 15.47 -10.55 -3.79
N TRP A 216 14.32 -11.23 -3.80
CA TRP A 216 13.72 -11.78 -5.01
C TRP A 216 13.42 -10.70 -6.05
N PHE A 217 12.80 -9.59 -5.64
CA PHE A 217 12.52 -8.45 -6.51
C PHE A 217 13.80 -7.92 -7.17
N LEU A 218 14.86 -7.69 -6.40
CA LEU A 218 16.15 -7.22 -6.91
C LEU A 218 16.84 -8.25 -7.82
N GLN A 219 16.70 -9.54 -7.53
CA GLN A 219 17.18 -10.62 -8.39
C GLN A 219 16.46 -10.64 -9.74
N GLN A 220 15.14 -10.43 -9.77
CA GLN A 220 14.39 -10.37 -11.04
C GLN A 220 14.86 -9.20 -11.91
N HIS A 221 15.11 -8.04 -11.31
CA HIS A 221 15.62 -6.87 -12.03
C HIS A 221 17.06 -7.08 -12.51
N THR A 222 17.88 -7.80 -11.74
CA THR A 222 19.23 -8.21 -12.17
C THR A 222 19.18 -9.18 -13.35
N ALA A 223 18.29 -10.17 -13.31
CA ALA A 223 18.11 -11.12 -14.41
C ALA A 223 17.62 -10.40 -15.68
N PHE A 224 16.62 -9.52 -15.54
CA PHE A 224 16.15 -8.68 -16.64
C PHE A 224 17.28 -7.84 -17.25
N TYR A 225 18.10 -7.20 -16.42
CA TYR A 225 19.28 -6.45 -16.85
C TYR A 225 20.24 -7.30 -17.69
N ILE A 226 20.58 -8.52 -17.23
CA ILE A 226 21.48 -9.42 -17.97
C ILE A 226 20.89 -9.78 -19.34
N HIS A 227 19.58 -10.07 -19.39
CA HIS A 227 18.90 -10.37 -20.65
C HIS A 227 18.89 -9.18 -21.61
N LEU A 228 18.61 -7.98 -21.11
CA LEU A 228 18.61 -6.77 -21.92
C LEU A 228 20.02 -6.44 -22.44
N LEU A 229 21.05 -6.61 -21.62
CA LEU A 229 22.44 -6.38 -22.01
C LEU A 229 22.83 -7.31 -23.16
N ASN A 230 22.51 -8.60 -23.03
CA ASN A 230 22.76 -9.57 -24.09
C ASN A 230 21.97 -9.26 -25.36
N TYR A 231 20.73 -8.77 -25.24
CA TYR A 231 19.93 -8.32 -26.38
C TYR A 231 20.56 -7.12 -27.10
N LEU A 232 20.96 -6.07 -26.38
CA LEU A 232 21.56 -4.88 -26.99
C LEU A 232 22.95 -5.15 -27.58
N ASN A 233 23.72 -6.07 -26.99
CA ASN A 233 25.00 -6.53 -27.57
C ASN A 233 24.77 -7.26 -28.91
N ALA A 234 23.69 -8.02 -29.03
CA ALA A 234 23.32 -8.72 -30.27
C ALA A 234 22.68 -7.79 -31.32
N PHE A 235 22.03 -6.72 -30.88
CA PHE A 235 21.32 -5.75 -31.74
C PHE A 235 21.72 -4.30 -31.39
N PRO A 236 22.93 -3.84 -31.74
CA PRO A 236 23.41 -2.51 -31.37
C PRO A 236 22.55 -1.37 -31.93
N GLU A 237 21.83 -1.59 -33.01
CA GLU A 237 20.89 -0.63 -33.60
C GLU A 237 19.74 -0.25 -32.64
N GLU A 238 19.43 -1.11 -31.68
CA GLU A 238 18.34 -0.93 -30.71
C GLU A 238 18.73 -0.01 -29.55
N VAL A 239 20.02 0.27 -29.35
CA VAL A 239 20.54 1.04 -28.20
C VAL A 239 19.89 2.43 -28.12
N ALA A 240 19.83 3.16 -29.23
CA ALA A 240 19.23 4.50 -29.27
C ALA A 240 17.76 4.50 -28.84
N ARG A 241 17.02 3.44 -29.18
CA ARG A 241 15.62 3.27 -28.81
C ARG A 241 15.47 3.03 -27.31
N TYR A 242 16.28 2.15 -26.73
CA TYR A 242 16.25 1.87 -25.29
C TYR A 242 16.75 3.07 -24.45
N THR A 243 17.60 3.93 -25.01
CA THR A 243 17.92 5.25 -24.42
C THR A 243 16.69 6.16 -24.37
N GLU A 244 15.86 6.18 -25.41
CA GLU A 244 14.61 6.96 -25.39
C GLU A 244 13.58 6.37 -24.40
N VAL A 245 13.50 5.05 -24.31
CA VAL A 245 12.63 4.33 -23.34
C VAL A 245 12.95 4.74 -21.91
N GLU A 246 14.24 4.87 -21.56
CA GLU A 246 14.66 5.38 -20.26
C GLU A 246 14.22 6.83 -20.02
N ASN A 247 14.42 7.70 -21.00
CA ASN A 247 14.10 9.13 -20.90
C ASN A 247 12.59 9.40 -20.77
N VAL A 248 11.75 8.59 -21.42
CA VAL A 248 10.29 8.81 -21.43
C VAL A 248 9.58 8.05 -20.31
N GLY A 249 10.14 6.94 -19.84
CA GLY A 249 9.46 6.01 -18.93
C GLY A 249 9.64 6.26 -17.44
N GLY A 250 10.57 7.11 -17.00
CA GLY A 250 10.95 7.18 -15.58
C GLY A 250 11.57 5.89 -15.03
N LEU A 251 11.84 4.91 -15.91
CA LEU A 251 12.48 3.61 -15.64
C LEU A 251 13.89 3.73 -15.04
N ALA A 252 14.50 4.90 -15.16
CA ALA A 252 15.79 5.26 -14.58
C ALA A 252 15.86 4.95 -13.07
N GLN A 253 14.74 5.05 -12.33
CA GLN A 253 14.71 4.82 -10.88
C GLN A 253 14.74 3.34 -10.47
N VAL A 254 14.32 2.42 -11.33
CA VAL A 254 14.14 1.00 -10.95
C VAL A 254 15.19 0.09 -11.58
N ILE A 255 15.58 0.36 -12.82
CA ILE A 255 16.40 -0.59 -13.59
C ILE A 255 17.85 -0.13 -13.72
N ARG A 256 18.15 1.13 -13.35
CA ARG A 256 19.46 1.76 -13.64
C ARG A 256 19.88 1.49 -15.09
N LEU A 257 18.93 1.56 -16.04
CA LEU A 257 19.13 1.26 -17.46
C LEU A 257 20.30 2.07 -18.05
N TYR A 258 20.50 3.28 -17.52
CA TYR A 258 21.63 4.16 -17.80
C TYR A 258 22.99 3.47 -17.62
N ILE A 259 23.17 2.63 -16.60
CA ILE A 259 24.41 1.86 -16.36
C ILE A 259 24.64 0.87 -17.52
N LEU A 260 23.57 0.25 -18.03
CA LEU A 260 23.62 -0.66 -19.17
C LEU A 260 24.03 0.09 -20.45
N LEU A 261 23.48 1.28 -20.68
CA LEU A 261 23.80 2.10 -21.85
C LEU A 261 25.24 2.63 -21.79
N THR A 262 25.73 3.03 -20.62
CA THR A 262 27.12 3.47 -20.47
C THR A 262 28.11 2.31 -20.66
N ASP A 263 27.87 1.13 -20.07
CA ASP A 263 28.78 -0.02 -20.25
C ASP A 263 28.81 -0.54 -21.70
N THR A 264 27.65 -0.65 -22.36
CA THR A 264 27.58 -1.05 -23.78
C THR A 264 28.31 -0.05 -24.69
N LEU A 265 28.09 1.25 -24.49
CA LEU A 265 28.76 2.32 -25.25
C LEU A 265 30.28 2.36 -25.02
N HIS A 266 30.76 2.07 -23.80
CA HIS A 266 32.20 1.98 -23.52
C HIS A 266 32.84 0.70 -24.08
N SER A 267 32.08 -0.39 -24.20
CA SER A 267 32.56 -1.65 -24.82
C SER A 267 32.65 -1.57 -26.34
N THR A 268 31.83 -0.73 -26.98
CA THR A 268 31.90 -0.42 -28.41
C THR A 268 32.87 0.74 -28.63
N SER A 269 34.17 0.46 -28.78
CA SER A 269 35.23 1.46 -28.96
C SER A 269 35.18 2.28 -30.28
N GLU A 270 34.00 2.41 -30.91
CA GLU A 270 33.78 3.25 -32.09
C GLU A 270 32.83 4.43 -31.83
N ALA A 271 32.31 4.58 -30.61
CA ALA A 271 31.36 5.65 -30.26
C ALA A 271 31.99 6.95 -29.71
N GLU A 272 33.33 7.08 -29.68
CA GLU A 272 33.98 8.38 -29.40
C GLU A 272 33.80 9.39 -30.57
N ALA A 273 33.34 8.96 -31.75
CA ALA A 273 33.15 9.82 -32.91
C ALA A 273 31.75 10.46 -33.04
N LEU A 274 30.78 10.13 -32.17
CA LEU A 274 29.40 10.67 -32.22
C LEU A 274 29.03 11.59 -31.05
N LEU A 275 29.94 11.82 -30.10
CA LEU A 275 29.84 12.89 -29.11
C LEU A 275 30.59 14.12 -29.65
N PRO A 276 29.99 14.93 -30.54
CA PRO A 276 29.37 16.15 -30.02
C PRO A 276 28.29 16.76 -30.96
N ILE A 277 27.15 16.11 -31.23
CA ILE A 277 26.05 16.79 -31.95
C ILE A 277 24.68 16.37 -31.44
N THR A 278 24.35 16.75 -30.21
CA THR A 278 23.01 17.25 -29.87
C THR A 278 23.12 17.90 -28.49
N GLY A 279 22.90 19.21 -28.41
CA GLY A 279 22.76 19.95 -27.16
C GLY A 279 21.48 19.59 -26.41
N LEU A 280 21.35 18.31 -26.05
CA LEU A 280 20.39 17.85 -25.06
C LEU A 280 21.06 18.08 -23.70
N ASP A 281 20.70 19.19 -23.07
CA ASP A 281 20.76 19.33 -21.60
C ASP A 281 19.86 18.24 -21.00
N VAL A 282 20.34 17.00 -20.98
CA VAL A 282 19.77 15.95 -20.13
C VAL A 282 20.27 16.28 -18.73
N PRO A 283 19.40 16.60 -17.76
CA PRO A 283 19.83 16.79 -16.39
C PRO A 283 20.59 15.54 -15.98
N LEU A 284 21.81 15.71 -15.50
CA LEU A 284 22.59 14.65 -14.85
C LEU A 284 21.79 14.20 -13.63
N VAL A 285 20.81 13.29 -13.81
CA VAL A 285 20.11 12.66 -12.71
C VAL A 285 21.19 11.85 -12.00
N SER A 286 21.58 12.34 -10.81
CA SER A 286 22.60 11.71 -9.99
C SER A 286 22.33 10.22 -9.91
N SER A 287 23.34 9.42 -10.26
CA SER A 287 23.37 7.95 -10.23
C SER A 287 23.24 7.34 -8.83
N GLN A 288 22.59 8.04 -7.90
CA GLN A 288 22.56 7.78 -6.46
C GLN A 288 21.15 7.60 -5.89
N THR A 289 20.09 7.58 -6.71
CA THR A 289 18.74 7.28 -6.20
C THR A 289 18.67 5.78 -5.87
N LEU A 290 18.50 5.46 -4.59
CA LEU A 290 18.45 4.07 -4.12
C LEU A 290 17.08 3.48 -4.45
N ALA A 291 17.02 2.22 -4.88
CA ALA A 291 15.79 1.65 -5.44
C ALA A 291 14.58 1.71 -4.48
N PHE A 292 14.83 1.67 -3.16
CA PHE A 292 13.78 1.74 -2.14
C PHE A 292 13.79 3.03 -1.33
N GLU A 293 14.56 4.06 -1.69
CA GLU A 293 14.62 5.33 -0.95
C GLU A 293 13.24 5.97 -0.75
N PHE A 294 12.41 5.94 -1.79
CA PHE A 294 11.08 6.54 -1.78
C PHE A 294 10.16 5.96 -0.69
N ILE A 295 10.39 4.73 -0.22
CA ILE A 295 9.57 4.07 0.81
C ILE A 295 10.34 3.84 2.11
N ALA A 296 11.62 3.45 2.02
CA ALA A 296 12.43 3.13 3.18
C ALA A 296 12.78 4.37 4.01
N GLY A 297 13.14 5.48 3.37
CA GLY A 297 13.45 6.74 4.07
C GLY A 297 12.27 7.22 4.93
N PRO A 298 11.05 7.37 4.35
CA PRO A 298 9.87 7.75 5.13
C PRO A 298 9.53 6.79 6.28
N ILE A 299 9.75 5.48 6.12
CA ILE A 299 9.53 4.49 7.20
C ILE A 299 10.59 4.63 8.29
N GLN A 300 11.86 4.80 7.92
CA GLN A 300 12.97 4.98 8.86
C GLN A 300 12.75 6.20 9.76
N ASN A 301 12.24 7.30 9.21
CA ASN A 301 11.95 8.53 9.95
C ASN A 301 10.99 8.31 11.13
N LEU A 302 10.05 7.35 11.02
CA LEU A 302 9.13 7.00 12.12
C LEU A 302 9.85 6.47 13.37
N PHE A 303 11.10 6.01 13.24
CA PHE A 303 11.90 5.44 14.33
C PHE A 303 13.04 6.36 14.80
N GLN A 304 13.25 7.52 14.16
CA GLN A 304 14.37 8.44 14.48
C GLN A 304 13.99 9.55 15.47
N ASP A 305 12.79 10.12 15.35
CA ASP A 305 12.38 11.29 16.14
C ASP A 305 11.62 10.88 17.41
N SER A 306 12.18 11.20 18.60
CA SER A 306 11.59 11.07 19.95
C SER A 306 10.50 9.98 20.07
N PRO A 307 10.91 8.71 20.18
CA PRO A 307 10.09 7.59 19.75
C PRO A 307 8.80 7.48 20.57
N PRO A 308 7.62 7.49 19.93
CA PRO A 308 6.42 7.00 20.57
C PRO A 308 6.61 5.50 20.87
N SER A 309 5.90 4.96 21.86
CA SER A 309 5.97 3.53 22.20
C SER A 309 5.83 2.65 20.95
N LEU A 310 6.47 1.48 20.93
CA LEU A 310 6.39 0.52 19.82
C LEU A 310 4.93 0.23 19.46
N THR A 311 4.06 0.10 20.45
CA THR A 311 2.62 -0.06 20.26
C THR A 311 2.02 1.03 19.37
N SER A 312 2.36 2.30 19.61
CA SER A 312 1.89 3.43 18.80
C SER A 312 2.44 3.35 17.37
N ILE A 313 3.74 3.07 17.20
CA ILE A 313 4.35 2.91 15.87
C ILE A 313 3.68 1.76 15.11
N LEU A 314 3.45 0.62 15.74
CA LEU A 314 2.80 -0.53 15.09
C LEU A 314 1.34 -0.23 14.70
N LYS A 315 0.64 0.66 15.42
CA LYS A 315 -0.68 1.16 15.02
C LYS A 315 -0.56 2.08 13.79
N VAL A 316 0.39 3.00 13.78
CA VAL A 316 0.69 3.86 12.61
C VAL A 316 1.02 3.01 11.38
N LEU A 317 1.93 2.04 11.53
CA LEU A 317 2.30 1.11 10.45
C LEU A 317 1.09 0.30 9.95
N SER A 318 0.15 -0.06 10.84
CA SER A 318 -1.08 -0.76 10.43
C SER A 318 -1.95 0.10 9.51
N VAL A 319 -2.02 1.40 9.76
CA VAL A 319 -2.73 2.38 8.91
C VAL A 319 -1.97 2.61 7.61
N LEU A 320 -0.65 2.81 7.69
CA LEU A 320 0.22 2.97 6.51
C LEU A 320 0.19 1.76 5.59
N ARG A 321 -0.01 0.55 6.11
CA ARG A 321 -0.24 -0.63 5.28
C ARG A 321 -1.46 -0.47 4.36
N VAL A 322 -2.58 0.04 4.88
CA VAL A 322 -3.78 0.26 4.08
C VAL A 322 -3.49 1.29 2.98
N ARG A 323 -2.78 2.36 3.34
CA ARG A 323 -2.32 3.38 2.38
C ARG A 323 -1.39 2.79 1.31
N PHE A 324 -0.45 1.95 1.70
CA PHE A 324 0.45 1.24 0.78
C PHE A 324 -0.34 0.39 -0.21
N GLN A 325 -1.34 -0.34 0.26
CA GLN A 325 -2.21 -1.13 -0.61
C GLN A 325 -2.95 -0.27 -1.63
N GLN A 326 -3.47 0.90 -1.22
CA GLN A 326 -4.12 1.82 -2.15
C GLN A 326 -3.14 2.46 -3.15
N ALA A 327 -2.01 2.95 -2.66
CA ALA A 327 -1.06 3.72 -3.44
C ALA A 327 -0.27 2.86 -4.42
N TYR A 328 0.00 1.60 -4.09
CA TYR A 328 0.93 0.78 -4.86
C TYR A 328 0.37 -0.59 -5.26
N VAL A 329 -0.52 -1.20 -4.49
CA VAL A 329 -1.07 -2.53 -4.84
C VAL A 329 -2.26 -2.42 -5.79
N HIS A 330 -3.23 -1.59 -5.41
CA HIS A 330 -4.48 -1.38 -6.16
C HIS A 330 -4.36 -0.27 -7.21
N ALA A 331 -3.25 0.47 -7.23
CA ALA A 331 -2.97 1.45 -8.25
C ALA A 331 -2.76 0.78 -9.62
N ARG A 332 -3.28 1.44 -10.67
CA ARG A 332 -3.13 1.01 -12.06
C ARG A 332 -1.72 1.24 -12.57
N GLU A 333 -1.11 2.34 -12.18
CA GLU A 333 0.21 2.79 -12.62
C GLU A 333 1.05 3.12 -11.39
N MET A 334 2.35 2.85 -11.49
CA MET A 334 3.30 3.10 -10.41
C MET A 334 3.91 4.49 -10.55
N ASN A 335 4.13 5.16 -9.43
CA ASN A 335 4.88 6.41 -9.39
C ASN A 335 6.07 6.26 -8.44
N TRP A 336 7.21 5.85 -8.99
CA TRP A 336 8.46 5.60 -8.28
C TRP A 336 9.08 6.89 -7.70
N ALA A 337 8.79 8.04 -8.30
CA ALA A 337 9.37 9.32 -7.92
C ALA A 337 8.68 9.95 -6.70
N ARG A 338 7.45 9.53 -6.39
CA ARG A 338 6.69 10.08 -5.27
C ARG A 338 7.04 9.35 -3.98
N PRO A 339 7.63 10.02 -2.97
CA PRO A 339 7.89 9.41 -1.67
C PRO A 339 6.60 8.89 -1.03
N PHE A 340 6.72 7.77 -0.33
CA PHE A 340 5.64 7.20 0.43
C PHE A 340 5.23 8.16 1.55
N ASN A 341 3.97 8.58 1.52
CA ASN A 341 3.46 9.52 2.50
C ASN A 341 3.19 8.79 3.83
N THR A 342 4.09 8.96 4.79
CA THR A 342 3.94 8.43 6.17
C THR A 342 3.19 9.38 7.11
N SER A 343 2.84 10.59 6.67
CA SER A 343 2.11 11.54 7.50
C SER A 343 0.71 11.01 7.81
N VAL A 344 0.45 10.70 9.08
CA VAL A 344 -0.89 10.38 9.59
C VAL A 344 -1.25 11.40 10.67
N CYS A 345 -1.27 12.68 10.29
CA CYS A 345 -1.26 13.82 11.21
C CYS A 345 -2.36 13.77 12.30
N PHE A 346 -3.50 13.15 12.03
CA PHE A 346 -4.58 13.04 13.01
C PHE A 346 -4.48 11.81 13.93
N LEU A 347 -3.71 10.78 13.56
CA LEU A 347 -3.66 9.52 14.30
C LEU A 347 -2.85 9.66 15.58
N ASP A 348 -1.75 10.42 15.56
CA ASP A 348 -0.97 10.67 16.78
C ASP A 348 -1.83 11.43 17.81
N ASP A 349 -2.55 12.47 17.36
CA ASP A 349 -3.52 13.20 18.18
C ASP A 349 -4.66 12.29 18.66
N LEU A 350 -5.18 11.40 17.80
CA LEU A 350 -6.23 10.44 18.13
C LEU A 350 -5.77 9.47 19.22
N LEU A 351 -4.54 8.94 19.10
CA LEU A 351 -3.96 7.97 20.04
C LEU A 351 -3.52 8.61 21.35
N ALA A 352 -3.12 9.89 21.33
CA ALA A 352 -2.74 10.65 22.52
C ALA A 352 -3.94 11.22 23.29
N SER A 353 -5.09 11.34 22.64
CA SER A 353 -6.30 11.91 23.25
C SER A 353 -6.88 11.02 24.34
N THR A 354 -7.31 11.64 25.45
CA THR A 354 -7.93 10.96 26.59
C THR A 354 -9.39 10.57 26.35
N SER A 355 -10.07 11.24 25.42
CA SER A 355 -11.46 10.96 25.04
C SER A 355 -11.78 11.50 23.64
N ALA A 356 -12.83 10.97 23.02
CA ALA A 356 -13.30 11.42 21.71
C ALA A 356 -13.71 12.90 21.68
N VAL A 357 -14.20 13.41 22.81
CA VAL A 357 -14.54 14.83 22.99
C VAL A 357 -13.29 15.71 23.04
N ASP A 358 -12.24 15.26 23.72
CA ASP A 358 -10.96 15.97 23.78
C ASP A 358 -10.31 16.04 22.40
N PHE A 359 -10.34 14.92 21.66
CA PHE A 359 -9.87 14.86 20.29
C PHE A 359 -10.66 15.82 19.38
N ALA A 360 -12.01 15.79 19.45
CA ALA A 360 -12.86 16.70 18.68
C ALA A 360 -12.57 18.18 18.98
N ARG A 361 -12.21 18.51 20.22
CA ARG A 361 -11.79 19.86 20.62
C ARG A 361 -10.47 20.24 19.97
N THR A 362 -9.46 19.36 20.01
CA THR A 362 -8.16 19.59 19.35
C THR A 362 -8.33 19.86 17.86
N VAL A 363 -9.09 19.01 17.16
CA VAL A 363 -9.40 19.18 15.73
C VAL A 363 -10.15 20.49 15.47
N THR A 364 -11.12 20.84 16.33
CA THR A 364 -11.87 22.10 16.22
C THR A 364 -10.98 23.33 16.36
N ASN A 365 -10.00 23.32 17.28
CA ASN A 365 -9.06 24.42 17.46
C ASN A 365 -8.12 24.57 16.25
N ILE A 366 -7.70 23.45 15.65
CA ILE A 366 -6.88 23.44 14.43
C ILE A 366 -7.68 24.05 13.28
N ASP A 367 -8.89 23.54 13.03
CA ASP A 367 -9.77 24.03 11.97
C ASP A 367 -10.11 25.52 12.18
N GLU A 368 -10.32 25.97 13.41
CA GLU A 368 -10.50 27.39 13.74
C GLU A 368 -9.35 28.26 13.23
N GLY A 369 -8.11 27.87 13.56
CA GLY A 369 -6.92 28.60 13.13
C GLY A 369 -6.71 28.57 11.62
N GLN A 370 -7.15 27.52 10.94
CA GLN A 370 -7.06 27.43 9.48
C GLN A 370 -8.14 28.28 8.79
N PHE A 371 -9.38 28.20 9.25
CA PHE A 371 -10.53 28.92 8.69
C PHE A 371 -10.49 30.42 9.00
N SER A 372 -9.81 30.87 10.07
CA SER A 372 -9.63 32.31 10.36
C SER A 372 -8.85 33.04 9.26
N ASN A 373 -8.10 32.31 8.42
CA ASN A 373 -7.35 32.88 7.30
C ASN A 373 -8.18 33.04 6.02
N LEU A 374 -9.45 32.59 6.00
CA LEU A 374 -10.32 32.77 4.86
C LEU A 374 -10.80 34.22 4.77
N THR A 375 -10.61 34.82 3.60
CA THR A 375 -11.11 36.15 3.25
C THR A 375 -12.05 36.09 2.04
N PRO A 376 -12.95 37.08 1.84
CA PRO A 376 -13.80 37.12 0.65
C PRO A 376 -13.02 37.06 -0.67
N GLN A 377 -11.86 37.72 -0.71
CA GLN A 377 -10.93 37.70 -1.85
C GLN A 377 -10.36 36.29 -2.08
N SER A 378 -9.97 35.59 -1.00
CA SER A 378 -9.43 34.23 -1.07
C SER A 378 -10.41 33.22 -1.70
N ILE A 379 -11.71 33.43 -1.54
CA ILE A 379 -12.74 32.56 -2.13
C ILE A 379 -13.07 32.96 -3.57
N ALA A 380 -13.11 34.26 -3.88
CA ALA A 380 -13.43 34.77 -5.20
C ALA A 380 -12.35 34.44 -6.25
N GLU A 381 -11.09 34.35 -5.85
CA GLU A 381 -9.92 34.15 -6.73
C GLU A 381 -9.44 32.69 -6.79
N GLU A 382 -10.21 31.72 -6.28
CA GLU A 382 -9.78 30.31 -6.15
C GLU A 382 -8.42 30.16 -5.45
N SER A 383 -8.20 30.92 -4.37
CA SER A 383 -6.90 30.96 -3.69
C SER A 383 -6.46 29.59 -3.15
N SER A 384 -5.15 29.47 -2.95
CA SER A 384 -4.51 28.30 -2.35
C SER A 384 -5.06 27.93 -0.98
N VAL A 385 -5.65 28.87 -0.22
CA VAL A 385 -6.21 28.60 1.12
C VAL A 385 -7.48 27.75 1.04
N ALA A 386 -8.42 28.11 0.16
CA ALA A 386 -9.66 27.36 0.00
C ALA A 386 -9.41 25.96 -0.58
N ILE A 387 -8.47 25.86 -1.52
CA ILE A 387 -8.02 24.57 -2.08
C ILE A 387 -7.41 23.70 -0.99
N ARG A 388 -6.48 24.25 -0.18
CA ARG A 388 -5.86 23.52 0.92
C ARG A 388 -6.87 22.96 1.90
N LEU A 389 -7.87 23.74 2.31
CA LEU A 389 -8.93 23.26 3.22
C LEU A 389 -9.73 22.09 2.62
N ILE A 390 -10.00 22.10 1.32
CA ILE A 390 -10.69 20.97 0.64
C ILE A 390 -9.79 19.74 0.59
N GLU A 391 -8.50 19.93 0.33
CA GLU A 391 -7.51 18.85 0.35
C GLU A 391 -7.38 18.24 1.75
N GLU A 392 -7.27 19.06 2.79
CA GLU A 392 -7.22 18.64 4.19
C GLU A 392 -8.47 17.86 4.61
N TRP A 393 -9.66 18.30 4.19
CA TRP A 393 -10.91 17.55 4.36
C TRP A 393 -10.83 16.16 3.71
N GLY A 394 -10.31 16.09 2.48
CA GLY A 394 -10.17 14.84 1.73
C GLY A 394 -9.14 13.91 2.36
N LEU A 395 -8.03 14.45 2.86
CA LEU A 395 -7.00 13.73 3.59
C LEU A 395 -7.56 13.16 4.90
N LEU A 396 -8.28 13.95 5.70
CA LEU A 396 -8.90 13.49 6.94
C LEU A 396 -9.94 12.39 6.67
N SER A 397 -10.82 12.56 5.69
CA SER A 397 -11.80 11.53 5.29
C SER A 397 -11.13 10.22 4.90
N THR A 398 -10.07 10.29 4.11
CA THR A 398 -9.30 9.11 3.69
C THR A 398 -8.60 8.45 4.87
N ALA A 399 -7.98 9.25 5.73
CA ALA A 399 -7.22 8.75 6.87
C ALA A 399 -8.14 8.11 7.93
N VAL A 400 -9.36 8.64 8.15
CA VAL A 400 -10.40 7.99 8.97
C VAL A 400 -10.79 6.63 8.40
N TRP A 401 -10.99 6.53 7.07
CA TRP A 401 -11.25 5.26 6.42
C TRP A 401 -10.08 4.27 6.59
N GLU A 402 -8.82 4.71 6.37
CA GLU A 402 -7.62 3.89 6.56
C GLU A 402 -7.54 3.36 8.01
N CYS A 403 -7.82 4.22 8.99
CA CYS A 403 -7.86 3.84 10.40
C CYS A 403 -8.97 2.83 10.72
N CYS A 404 -10.17 2.97 10.16
CA CYS A 404 -11.24 2.00 10.40
C CYS A 404 -10.91 0.62 9.80
N VAL A 405 -10.24 0.59 8.64
CA VAL A 405 -9.78 -0.66 8.02
C VAL A 405 -8.67 -1.30 8.84
N ALA A 406 -7.67 -0.52 9.28
CA ALA A 406 -6.50 -1.01 9.99
C ALA A 406 -6.77 -1.33 11.47
N LEU A 407 -7.61 -0.53 12.13
CA LEU A 407 -7.84 -0.52 13.57
C LEU A 407 -9.36 -0.47 13.86
N PRO A 408 -10.14 -1.54 13.57
CA PRO A 408 -11.61 -1.51 13.68
C PRO A 408 -12.14 -1.19 15.09
N HIS A 409 -11.36 -1.45 16.14
CA HIS A 409 -11.72 -1.11 17.52
C HIS A 409 -11.80 0.41 17.77
N LEU A 410 -11.23 1.25 16.89
CA LEU A 410 -11.35 2.72 16.97
C LEU A 410 -12.66 3.24 16.37
N VAL A 411 -13.45 2.40 15.70
CA VAL A 411 -14.71 2.81 15.08
C VAL A 411 -15.68 3.46 16.08
N PRO A 412 -15.97 2.88 17.27
CA PRO A 412 -16.83 3.52 18.25
C PRO A 412 -16.31 4.88 18.72
N TYR A 413 -15.00 4.99 18.95
CA TYR A 413 -14.36 6.24 19.33
C TYR A 413 -14.53 7.33 18.25
N LEU A 414 -14.40 6.96 16.97
CA LEU A 414 -14.61 7.88 15.85
C LEU A 414 -16.09 8.27 15.67
N GLN A 415 -17.03 7.40 16.01
CA GLN A 415 -18.46 7.74 16.06
C GLN A 415 -18.75 8.78 17.14
N GLU A 416 -18.24 8.57 18.36
CA GLU A 416 -18.35 9.54 19.46
C GLU A 416 -17.68 10.89 19.10
N CYS A 417 -16.54 10.85 18.39
CA CYS A 417 -15.88 12.04 17.90
C CYS A 417 -16.76 12.81 16.90
N ALA A 418 -17.42 12.11 15.97
CA ALA A 418 -18.33 12.75 15.03
C ALA A 418 -19.50 13.45 15.75
N GLU A 419 -20.07 12.83 16.78
CA GLU A 419 -21.11 13.46 17.61
C GLU A 419 -20.59 14.70 18.34
N ALA A 420 -19.39 14.64 18.91
CA ALA A 420 -18.75 15.77 19.58
C ALA A 420 -18.44 16.93 18.60
N LEU A 421 -17.96 16.63 17.39
CA LEU A 421 -17.71 17.63 16.34
C LEU A 421 -19.00 18.32 15.89
N LEU A 422 -20.11 17.58 15.80
CA LEU A 422 -21.41 18.17 15.51
C LEU A 422 -21.87 19.09 16.65
N ALA A 423 -21.68 18.67 17.91
CA ALA A 423 -22.02 19.47 19.08
C ALA A 423 -21.21 20.77 19.16
N THR A 424 -19.93 20.76 18.76
CA THR A 424 -19.09 21.97 18.65
C THR A 424 -19.32 22.76 17.36
N ARG A 425 -20.25 22.32 16.51
CA ARG A 425 -20.57 22.91 15.20
C ARG A 425 -19.37 22.97 14.26
N ASN A 426 -18.45 22.02 14.37
CA ASN A 426 -17.37 21.85 13.42
C ASN A 426 -17.83 20.94 12.27
N TYR A 427 -18.56 21.50 11.31
CA TYR A 427 -19.07 20.73 10.17
C TYR A 427 -17.97 20.30 9.20
N HIS A 428 -16.83 20.99 9.17
CA HIS A 428 -15.71 20.63 8.31
C HIS A 428 -15.19 19.24 8.64
N SER A 429 -14.64 19.05 9.84
CA SER A 429 -14.11 17.77 10.27
C SER A 429 -15.21 16.73 10.54
N PHE A 430 -16.38 17.15 11.01
CA PHE A 430 -17.54 16.24 11.17
C PHE A 430 -17.89 15.52 9.86
N THR A 431 -18.03 16.27 8.76
CA THR A 431 -18.40 15.67 7.47
C THR A 431 -17.27 14.83 6.88
N ALA A 432 -16.00 15.16 7.15
CA ALA A 432 -14.85 14.36 6.76
C ALA A 432 -14.87 12.99 7.48
N VAL A 433 -15.03 12.99 8.81
CA VAL A 433 -15.10 11.78 9.64
C VAL A 433 -16.27 10.90 9.21
N LEU A 434 -17.47 11.48 9.05
CA LEU A 434 -18.64 10.73 8.57
C LEU A 434 -18.44 10.14 7.18
N ASN A 435 -17.81 10.88 6.27
CA ASN A 435 -17.54 10.38 4.92
C ASN A 435 -16.55 9.20 4.96
N GLY A 436 -15.53 9.25 5.81
CA GLY A 436 -14.59 8.14 6.05
C GLY A 436 -15.29 6.89 6.61
N LEU A 437 -16.12 7.06 7.65
CA LEU A 437 -16.91 5.98 8.24
C LEU A 437 -17.90 5.37 7.23
N GLN A 438 -18.49 6.19 6.36
CA GLN A 438 -19.37 5.72 5.29
C GLN A 438 -18.63 4.89 4.25
N LYS A 439 -17.45 5.35 3.78
CA LYS A 439 -16.59 4.56 2.88
C LYS A 439 -16.25 3.22 3.51
N TYR A 440 -15.96 3.20 4.82
CA TYR A 440 -15.64 1.96 5.54
C TYR A 440 -16.84 1.02 5.59
N SER A 441 -18.03 1.54 5.91
CA SER A 441 -19.28 0.77 5.92
C SER A 441 -19.57 0.07 4.58
N ILE A 442 -19.32 0.76 3.47
CA ILE A 442 -19.48 0.22 2.11
C ILE A 442 -18.43 -0.86 1.82
N THR A 443 -17.19 -0.65 2.28
CA THR A 443 -16.08 -1.59 2.02
C THR A 443 -16.18 -2.84 2.92
N ALA A 444 -16.68 -2.70 4.14
CA ALA A 444 -16.84 -3.77 5.13
C ALA A 444 -18.13 -4.59 4.93
N LEU A 445 -18.80 -4.44 3.78
CA LEU A 445 -19.99 -5.22 3.41
C LEU A 445 -19.68 -6.71 3.45
N THR A 446 -20.22 -7.40 4.45
CA THR A 446 -20.12 -8.85 4.57
C THR A 446 -21.35 -9.45 3.92
N ILE A 447 -21.17 -10.13 2.78
CA ILE A 447 -22.23 -10.94 2.18
C ILE A 447 -22.44 -12.14 3.11
N THR A 448 -23.51 -12.11 3.89
CA THR A 448 -23.92 -13.28 4.65
C THR A 448 -24.78 -14.15 3.74
N ASN A 449 -24.19 -15.25 3.26
CA ASN A 449 -24.96 -16.31 2.62
C ASN A 449 -25.77 -17.01 3.71
N THR A 450 -27.05 -16.71 3.80
CA THR A 450 -27.98 -17.54 4.57
C THR A 450 -28.25 -18.81 3.77
N ASN A 451 -28.36 -19.96 4.45
CA ASN A 451 -28.49 -21.30 3.87
C ASN A 451 -29.76 -21.52 3.01
N ASN A 452 -30.53 -20.46 2.72
CA ASN A 452 -31.83 -20.51 2.06
C ASN A 452 -31.80 -19.92 0.63
N GLY A 453 -30.62 -19.77 0.01
CA GLY A 453 -30.50 -19.25 -1.36
C GLY A 453 -30.78 -17.74 -1.51
N THR A 454 -31.07 -17.04 -0.41
CA THR A 454 -31.18 -15.58 -0.35
C THR A 454 -29.92 -15.01 0.28
N SER A 455 -28.99 -14.52 -0.54
CA SER A 455 -27.87 -13.70 -0.07
C SER A 455 -28.43 -12.38 0.45
N THR A 456 -28.42 -12.19 1.78
CA THR A 456 -28.77 -10.91 2.39
C THR A 456 -27.49 -10.11 2.58
N VAL A 457 -27.39 -8.97 1.88
CA VAL A 457 -26.31 -8.01 2.11
C VAL A 457 -26.61 -7.29 3.41
N ALA A 458 -25.94 -7.67 4.50
CA ALA A 458 -26.03 -6.97 5.76
C ALA A 458 -24.96 -5.86 5.79
N LEU A 459 -25.40 -4.60 5.74
CA LEU A 459 -24.55 -3.47 6.08
C LEU A 459 -24.23 -3.57 7.58
N ASN A 460 -22.96 -3.57 7.97
CA ASN A 460 -22.61 -3.23 9.34
C ASN A 460 -22.98 -1.76 9.51
N PRO A 461 -23.96 -1.40 10.37
CA PRO A 461 -24.35 -0.02 10.56
C PRO A 461 -23.29 0.66 11.43
N VAL A 462 -22.16 0.98 10.82
CA VAL A 462 -21.09 1.78 11.42
C VAL A 462 -21.46 3.27 11.47
N LEU A 463 -22.62 3.64 10.92
CA LEU A 463 -23.09 5.02 10.92
C LEU A 463 -24.29 5.20 11.86
N PRO A 464 -24.26 6.20 12.75
CA PRO A 464 -25.47 6.66 13.42
C PRO A 464 -26.48 7.12 12.36
N THR A 465 -27.61 6.42 12.23
CA THR A 465 -28.59 6.64 11.15
C THR A 465 -29.14 8.07 11.14
N ASN A 466 -29.14 8.70 12.30
CA ASN A 466 -29.53 10.09 12.53
C ASN A 466 -28.55 11.13 11.97
N LEU A 467 -27.33 10.77 11.55
CA LEU A 467 -26.32 11.76 11.14
C LEU A 467 -25.98 11.69 9.64
N VAL A 468 -26.22 10.55 8.99
CA VAL A 468 -25.87 10.31 7.57
C VAL A 468 -26.57 11.28 6.62
N TYR A 469 -27.77 11.74 6.96
CA TYR A 469 -28.54 12.63 6.09
C TYR A 469 -27.83 13.97 5.85
N LEU A 470 -26.94 14.41 6.76
CA LEU A 470 -26.18 15.66 6.62
C LEU A 470 -25.08 15.57 5.56
N VAL A 471 -24.57 14.38 5.26
CA VAL A 471 -23.57 14.15 4.20
C VAL A 471 -24.19 13.72 2.88
N ASN A 472 -25.52 13.75 2.75
CA ASN A 472 -26.20 13.41 1.51
C ASN A 472 -25.93 14.49 0.43
N PRO A 473 -25.34 14.13 -0.73
CA PRO A 473 -25.00 15.10 -1.77
C PRO A 473 -26.21 15.69 -2.51
N PHE A 474 -27.42 15.16 -2.30
CA PHE A 474 -28.63 15.62 -2.96
C PHE A 474 -28.86 17.13 -2.81
N GLN A 475 -29.19 17.79 -3.94
CA GLN A 475 -29.41 19.24 -4.03
C GLN A 475 -28.27 20.07 -3.39
N ASN A 476 -27.02 19.69 -3.67
CA ASN A 476 -25.82 20.34 -3.13
C ASN A 476 -25.83 20.34 -1.59
N TYR A 477 -26.00 19.17 -0.98
CA TYR A 477 -26.00 19.00 0.47
C TYR A 477 -27.05 19.86 1.20
N ALA A 478 -28.29 19.86 0.69
CA ALA A 478 -29.36 20.75 1.17
C ALA A 478 -29.64 20.61 2.69
N ALA A 479 -29.58 19.39 3.22
CA ALA A 479 -29.78 19.15 4.65
C ALA A 479 -28.71 19.81 5.51
N TYR A 480 -27.43 19.64 5.17
CA TYR A 480 -26.33 20.32 5.83
C TYR A 480 -26.43 21.84 5.69
N ARG A 481 -26.73 22.36 4.49
CA ARG A 481 -26.83 23.81 4.30
C ARG A 481 -27.92 24.44 5.16
N ARG A 482 -29.07 23.77 5.33
CA ARG A 482 -30.13 24.19 6.27
C ARG A 482 -29.62 24.20 7.72
N GLN A 483 -28.97 23.12 8.14
CA GLN A 483 -28.38 23.01 9.49
C GLN A 483 -27.38 24.15 9.76
N PHE A 484 -26.52 24.47 8.79
CA PHE A 484 -25.52 25.53 8.90
C PHE A 484 -26.15 26.94 8.97
N GLN A 485 -27.26 27.16 8.27
CA GLN A 485 -28.00 28.44 8.34
C GLN A 485 -28.66 28.64 9.71
N GLU A 486 -29.21 27.59 10.30
CA GLU A 486 -29.84 27.62 11.62
C GLU A 486 -28.81 27.69 12.75
N PHE A 487 -27.70 26.95 12.62
CA PHE A 487 -26.65 26.83 13.62
C PHE A 487 -25.26 27.04 12.98
N PRO A 488 -24.83 28.29 12.76
CA PRO A 488 -23.53 28.59 12.16
C PRO A 488 -22.35 28.02 12.97
N GLY A 489 -21.29 27.64 12.26
CA GLY A 489 -20.13 26.92 12.78
C GLY A 489 -18.95 26.93 11.80
N ILE A 490 -18.01 25.99 11.91
CA ILE A 490 -16.97 25.78 10.88
C ILE A 490 -17.63 25.09 9.69
N PRO A 491 -17.64 25.68 8.49
CA PRO A 491 -18.37 25.11 7.37
C PRO A 491 -17.63 23.93 6.74
N PHE A 492 -18.39 22.90 6.36
CA PHE A 492 -18.02 22.07 5.22
C PHE A 492 -18.04 22.94 3.96
N LEU A 493 -16.87 23.18 3.36
CA LEU A 493 -16.63 24.28 2.41
C LEU A 493 -17.17 24.01 1.00
N SER A 494 -17.09 22.76 0.53
CA SER A 494 -17.44 22.38 -0.86
C SER A 494 -18.84 22.84 -1.32
N PRO A 495 -19.92 22.66 -0.53
CA PRO A 495 -21.26 23.08 -0.94
C PRO A 495 -21.39 24.59 -1.08
N HIS A 496 -20.71 25.36 -0.22
CA HIS A 496 -20.73 26.82 -0.22
C HIS A 496 -19.95 27.39 -1.41
N LEU A 497 -18.79 26.82 -1.75
CA LEU A 497 -18.06 27.23 -2.97
C LEU A 497 -18.89 27.00 -4.22
N ARG A 498 -19.64 25.89 -4.30
CA ARG A 498 -20.58 25.64 -5.40
C ARG A 498 -21.69 26.69 -5.47
N GLU A 499 -22.24 27.07 -4.31
CA GLU A 499 -23.29 28.08 -4.22
C GLU A 499 -22.79 29.48 -4.60
N ILE A 500 -21.58 29.84 -4.18
CA ILE A 500 -20.90 31.09 -4.53
C ILE A 500 -20.62 31.14 -6.04
N LYS A 501 -20.15 30.03 -6.64
CA LYS A 501 -19.96 29.94 -8.10
C LYS A 501 -21.28 30.11 -8.88
N GLN A 502 -22.40 29.67 -8.32
CA GLN A 502 -23.71 29.74 -8.99
C GLN A 502 -24.42 31.09 -8.81
N HIS A 503 -24.32 31.72 -7.63
CA HIS A 503 -25.11 32.90 -7.26
C HIS A 503 -24.26 34.17 -7.08
N GLY A 504 -22.93 34.07 -7.11
CA GLY A 504 -22.02 35.20 -7.05
C GLY A 504 -21.94 35.88 -5.68
N GLU A 505 -21.81 37.21 -5.70
CA GLU A 505 -21.55 38.05 -4.52
C GLU A 505 -22.59 37.93 -3.38
N PRO A 506 -23.91 37.81 -3.64
CA PRO A 506 -24.89 37.60 -2.57
C PRO A 506 -24.62 36.37 -1.70
N ALA A 507 -24.27 35.24 -2.33
CA ALA A 507 -23.93 34.00 -1.62
C ALA A 507 -22.61 34.13 -0.85
N LEU A 508 -21.64 34.84 -1.40
CA LEU A 508 -20.36 35.13 -0.73
C LEU A 508 -20.58 35.95 0.55
N ARG A 509 -21.38 37.01 0.47
CA ARG A 509 -21.71 37.86 1.64
C ARG A 509 -22.46 37.06 2.71
N GLN A 510 -23.44 36.24 2.31
CA GLN A 510 -24.18 35.39 3.24
C GLN A 510 -23.26 34.38 3.96
N PHE A 511 -22.34 33.75 3.22
CA PHE A 511 -21.38 32.81 3.79
C PHE A 511 -20.50 33.46 4.87
N PHE A 512 -19.90 34.62 4.59
CA PHE A 512 -19.05 35.32 5.56
C PHE A 512 -19.82 35.89 6.76
N ASN A 513 -21.07 36.32 6.57
CA ASN A 513 -21.94 36.73 7.69
C ASN A 513 -22.15 35.56 8.66
N ASN A 514 -22.44 34.37 8.15
CA ASN A 514 -22.61 33.17 8.98
C ASN A 514 -21.30 32.74 9.66
N LEU A 515 -20.16 32.88 8.98
CA LEU A 515 -18.84 32.58 9.56
C LEU A 515 -18.50 33.52 10.73
N GLN A 516 -18.85 34.81 10.62
CA GLN A 516 -18.61 35.82 11.67
C GLN A 516 -19.54 35.69 12.88
N ILE A 517 -20.76 35.18 12.71
CA ILE A 517 -21.71 34.92 13.82
C ILE A 517 -21.10 33.96 14.85
N ARG A 518 -20.14 33.12 14.47
CA ARG A 518 -19.40 32.23 15.37
C ARG A 518 -18.33 32.93 16.21
N THR A 519 -17.71 34.00 15.69
CA THR A 519 -16.64 34.72 16.41
C THR A 519 -17.13 35.65 17.51
N ARG A 520 -18.45 35.74 17.71
CA ARG A 520 -19.11 36.42 18.82
C ARG A 520 -19.74 35.38 19.74
#